data_AF-A0A7Y0SBQ7-F1
#
_entry.id   AF-A0A7Y0SBQ7-F1
#
_cell.length_a   1.000
_cell.length_b   1.000
_cell.length_c   1.000
_cell.angle_alpha   90.00
_cell.angle_beta   90.00
_cell.angle_gamma   90.00
#
_symmetry.space_group_name_H-M   'P 1'
#
loop_
_entity.id
_entity.type
_entity.pdbx_description
1 polymer ?
#
loop_
_entity_poly.entity_id
_entity_poly.type
_entity_poly.pdbx_seq_one_letter_code
_entity_poly.pdbx_strand_id
1 'polypeptide(L)'
;MTLSVCAEILTDGTIKAFPYEPLANCTFVVVSNDDYQLMATRANLEFDIDAAFYAEITGYLLLSFVSGHVLGRIVKGLGKA
;
A
#
# COMPACT_ATOMS: atom_id res chain seq x y z
N MET A 1 -16.93 21.64 1.04
CA MET A 1 -16.25 22.32 2.16
C MET A 1 -15.91 21.20 3.14
N THR A 2 -14.63 20.85 3.29
CA THR A 2 -14.21 19.73 4.13
C THR A 2 -14.40 20.12 5.60
N LEU A 3 -15.38 19.51 6.28
CA LEU A 3 -15.65 19.76 7.68
C LEU A 3 -15.11 18.58 8.48
N SER A 4 -13.84 18.68 8.85
CA SER A 4 -13.20 17.77 9.80
C SER A 4 -13.03 18.48 11.13
N VAL A 5 -13.54 17.89 12.21
CA VAL A 5 -13.48 18.47 13.55
C VAL A 5 -12.88 17.48 14.53
N CYS A 6 -12.20 18.00 15.55
CA CYS A 6 -11.71 17.19 16.65
C CYS A 6 -12.88 16.59 17.43
N ALA A 7 -12.73 15.39 17.96
CA ALA A 7 -13.69 14.80 18.87
C ALA A 7 -13.03 14.04 20.02
N GLU A 8 -13.74 13.99 21.14
CA GLU A 8 -13.37 13.22 22.32
C GLU A 8 -14.55 12.35 22.75
N ILE A 9 -14.22 11.14 23.23
CA ILE A 9 -15.19 10.23 23.86
C ILE A 9 -15.13 10.47 25.35
N LEU A 10 -16.23 10.95 25.92
CA LEU A 10 -16.34 11.23 27.35
C LEU A 10 -16.52 9.92 28.13
N THR A 11 -16.27 9.97 29.44
CA THR A 11 -16.40 8.82 30.35
C THR A 11 -17.82 8.28 30.47
N ASP A 12 -18.83 9.08 30.10
CA ASP A 12 -20.24 8.69 30.02
C ASP A 12 -20.62 8.03 28.67
N GLY A 13 -19.64 7.84 27.77
CA GLY A 13 -19.83 7.25 26.45
C GLY A 13 -20.38 8.21 25.39
N THR A 14 -20.55 9.50 25.71
CA THR A 14 -20.95 10.50 24.73
C THR A 14 -19.76 10.98 23.89
N ILE A 15 -20.05 11.48 22.69
CA ILE A 15 -19.05 12.07 21.78
C ILE A 15 -19.26 13.57 21.75
N LYS A 16 -18.20 14.34 22.01
CA LYS A 16 -18.21 15.79 21.88
C LYS A 16 -17.28 16.22 20.77
N ALA A 17 -17.78 17.07 19.87
CA ALA A 17 -17.02 17.64 18.77
C ALA A 17 -16.54 19.05 19.12
N PHE A 18 -15.30 19.37 18.75
CA PHE A 18 -14.66 20.66 18.97
C PHE A 18 -14.30 21.30 17.63
N PRO A 19 -15.16 22.20 17.11
CA PRO A 19 -15.01 22.75 15.76
C PRO A 19 -13.86 23.74 15.59
N TYR A 20 -13.28 24.22 16.70
CA TYR A 20 -12.21 25.22 16.70
C TYR A 20 -10.87 24.68 17.22
N GLU A 21 -10.82 23.41 17.63
CA GLU A 21 -9.57 22.82 18.10
C GLU A 21 -8.71 22.34 16.94
N PRO A 22 -7.37 22.50 17.05
CA PRO A 22 -6.45 22.08 16.02
C PRO A 22 -6.40 20.55 15.92
N LEU A 23 -6.48 20.01 14.71
CA LEU A 23 -6.46 18.56 14.46
C LEU A 23 -5.14 17.86 14.83
N ALA A 24 -4.05 18.62 15.04
CA ALA A 24 -2.70 18.08 15.17
C ALA A 24 -2.48 17.12 16.36
N ASN A 25 -3.36 17.15 17.37
CA ASN A 25 -3.28 16.28 18.56
C ASN A 25 -4.62 15.63 18.92
N CYS A 26 -5.54 15.52 17.96
CA CYS A 26 -6.88 14.96 18.21
C CYS A 26 -6.84 13.43 18.27
N THR A 27 -7.35 12.86 19.36
CA THR A 27 -7.50 11.40 19.49
C THR A 27 -8.50 10.85 18.48
N PHE A 28 -9.58 11.59 18.23
CA PHE A 28 -10.57 11.25 17.22
C PHE A 28 -10.85 12.45 16.32
N VAL A 29 -11.07 12.18 15.03
CA VAL A 29 -11.47 13.18 14.05
C VAL A 29 -12.78 12.74 13.43
N VAL A 30 -13.78 13.61 13.49
CA VAL A 30 -15.07 13.41 12.84
C VAL A 30 -15.01 14.10 11.48
N VAL A 31 -15.34 13.37 10.42
CA VAL A 31 -15.33 13.86 9.04
C VAL A 31 -16.74 13.77 8.43
N SER A 32 -16.99 14.57 7.39
CA SER A 32 -18.21 14.47 6.61
C SER A 32 -18.31 13.11 5.91
N ASN A 33 -19.53 12.66 5.59
CA ASN A 33 -19.70 11.39 4.87
C ASN A 33 -19.07 11.45 3.47
N ASP A 34 -19.14 12.59 2.78
CA ASP A 34 -18.52 12.79 1.47
C ASP A 34 -16.99 12.61 1.54
N ASP A 35 -16.35 13.20 2.57
CA ASP A 35 -14.92 13.05 2.79
C ASP A 35 -14.55 11.60 3.15
N TYR A 36 -15.39 10.92 3.94
CA TYR A 36 -15.23 9.50 4.22
C TYR A 36 -15.31 8.65 2.94
N GLN A 37 -16.27 8.90 2.05
CA GLN A 37 -16.38 8.18 0.78
C GLN A 37 -15.16 8.39 -0.11
N LEU A 38 -14.62 9.61 -0.16
CA LEU A 38 -13.38 9.92 -0.88
C LEU A 38 -12.17 9.22 -0.27
N MET A 39 -12.06 9.17 1.05
CA MET A 39 -11.00 8.41 1.74
C MET A 39 -11.14 6.91 1.46
N ALA A 40 -12.35 6.35 1.54
CA ALA A 40 -12.60 4.93 1.31
C ALA A 40 -12.31 4.52 -0.15
N THR A 41 -12.65 5.35 -1.13
CA THR A 41 -12.36 5.08 -2.55
C THR A 41 -10.89 5.29 -2.91
N ARG A 42 -10.21 6.26 -2.28
CA ARG A 42 -8.77 6.51 -2.52
C ARG A 42 -7.85 5.65 -1.67
N ALA A 43 -8.35 5.05 -0.59
CA ALA A 43 -7.63 4.07 0.23
C ALA A 43 -7.53 2.69 -0.46
N ASN A 44 -8.13 2.53 -1.65
CA ASN A 44 -7.72 1.49 -2.59
C ASN A 44 -6.29 1.81 -3.04
N LEU A 45 -5.33 1.33 -2.26
CA LEU A 45 -3.91 1.26 -2.62
C LEU A 45 -3.78 0.28 -3.80
N GLU A 46 -4.25 0.70 -4.97
CA GLU A 46 -3.97 0.03 -6.21
C GLU A 46 -2.47 0.20 -6.46
N PHE A 47 -1.73 -0.89 -6.26
CA PHE A 47 -0.33 -0.97 -6.64
C PHE A 47 -0.30 -0.99 -8.17
N ASP A 48 -0.27 0.20 -8.78
CA ASP A 48 -0.01 0.36 -10.21
C ASP A 48 1.45 0.01 -10.46
N ILE A 49 1.72 -1.28 -10.65
CA ILE A 49 3.04 -1.76 -11.03
C ILE A 49 3.24 -1.36 -12.48
N ASP A 50 4.12 -0.39 -12.70
CA ASP A 50 4.54 0.03 -14.02
C ASP A 50 4.86 -1.18 -14.91
N ALA A 51 4.23 -1.23 -16.09
CA ALA A 51 4.29 -2.37 -16.98
C ALA A 51 5.73 -2.64 -17.47
N ALA A 52 6.56 -1.60 -17.61
CA ALA A 52 7.95 -1.76 -17.99
C ALA A 52 8.77 -2.35 -16.85
N PHE A 53 8.54 -1.90 -15.60
CA PHE A 53 9.16 -2.46 -14.41
C PHE A 53 8.79 -3.94 -14.19
N TYR A 54 7.52 -4.31 -14.37
CA TYR A 54 7.07 -5.70 -14.29
C TYR A 54 7.75 -6.58 -15.35
N ALA A 55 7.82 -6.08 -16.60
CA ALA A 55 8.48 -6.79 -17.70
C ALA A 55 9.98 -6.97 -17.46
N GLU A 56 10.66 -5.95 -16.94
CA GLU A 56 12.10 -6.00 -16.65
C GLU A 56 12.42 -7.03 -15.56
N ILE A 57 11.72 -6.98 -14.41
CA ILE A 57 11.94 -7.93 -13.31
C ILE A 57 11.64 -9.36 -13.78
N THR A 58 10.53 -9.56 -14.48
CA THR A 58 10.16 -10.89 -14.99
C THR A 58 11.20 -11.40 -15.99
N GLY A 59 11.74 -10.51 -16.84
CA GLY A 59 12.82 -10.82 -17.77
C GLY A 59 14.09 -11.29 -17.07
N TYR A 60 14.56 -10.57 -16.05
CA TYR A 60 15.74 -10.99 -15.28
C TYR A 60 15.52 -12.31 -14.53
N LEU A 61 14.31 -12.54 -14.02
CA LEU A 61 13.95 -13.79 -13.35
C LEU A 61 14.02 -14.98 -14.30
N LEU A 62 13.44 -14.83 -15.50
CA LEU A 62 13.49 -15.86 -16.54
C LEU A 62 14.92 -16.09 -17.05
N LEU A 63 15.70 -15.03 -17.27
CA LEU A 63 17.09 -15.15 -17.67
C LEU A 63 17.92 -15.88 -16.62
N SER A 64 17.70 -15.59 -15.33
CA SER A 64 18.37 -16.29 -14.22
C SER A 64 18.01 -17.77 -14.19
N PHE A 65 16.74 -18.11 -14.42
CA PHE A 65 16.29 -19.50 -14.51
C PHE A 65 16.93 -20.24 -15.69
N VAL A 66 16.88 -19.65 -16.88
CA VAL A 66 17.43 -20.26 -18.10
C VAL A 66 18.94 -20.42 -18.00
N SER A 67 19.65 -19.38 -17.54
CA SER A 67 21.11 -19.43 -17.36
C SER A 67 21.51 -20.49 -16.34
N GLY A 68 20.84 -20.59 -15.20
CA GLY A 68 21.04 -21.65 -14.22
C GLY A 68 20.77 -23.05 -14.81
N HIS A 69 19.72 -23.19 -15.61
CA HIS A 69 19.39 -24.44 -16.28
C HIS A 69 20.47 -24.88 -17.28
N VAL A 70 20.92 -23.96 -18.14
CA VAL A 70 21.95 -24.21 -19.16
C VAL A 70 23.30 -24.50 -18.50
N LEU A 71 23.72 -23.69 -17.53
CA LEU A 71 24.95 -23.92 -16.77
C LEU A 71 24.92 -25.27 -16.06
N GLY A 72 23.79 -25.65 -15.45
CA GLY A 72 23.61 -26.97 -14.84
C GLY A 72 23.74 -28.13 -15.83
N ARG A 73 23.31 -27.96 -17.10
CA ARG A 73 23.53 -28.96 -18.16
C ARG A 73 25.01 -29.07 -18.54
N ILE A 74 25.71 -27.94 -18.67
CA ILE A 74 27.14 -27.90 -19.02
C ILE A 74 27.97 -28.59 -17.94
N VAL A 75 27.79 -28.22 -16.67
CA VAL A 75 28.49 -28.83 -15.54
C VAL A 75 28.21 -30.34 -15.48
N LYS A 76 26.96 -30.76 -15.70
CA LYS A 76 26.59 -32.19 -15.73
C LYS A 76 27.21 -32.95 -16.91
N GLY A 77 27.37 -32.30 -18.06
CA GLY A 77 28.03 -32.88 -19.24
C GLY A 77 29.52 -33.07 -19.02
N LEU A 78 30.18 -32.08 -18.42
CA LEU A 78 31.61 -32.13 -18.09
C LEU A 78 31.93 -33.14 -16.99
N GLY A 79 31.05 -33.30 -15.99
CA GLY A 79 31.21 -34.33 -14.95
C GLY A 79 30.91 -35.78 -15.41
N LYS A 80 30.54 -35.97 -16.67
CA LYS A 80 30.36 -37.29 -17.30
C LYS A 80 31.48 -37.67 -18.28
N ALA A 81 32.41 -36.74 -18.54
CA ALA A 81 33.64 -37.01 -19.29
C ALA A 81 34.72 -37.62 -18.38
#